data_AF-T1BVP7-F1
#
_entry.id   AF-T1BVP7-F1
#
_cell.length_a   1.000
_cell.length_b   1.000
_cell.length_c   1.000
_cell.angle_alpha   90.00
_cell.angle_beta   90.00
_cell.angle_gamma   90.00
#
_symmetry.space_group_name_H-M   'P 1'
#
loop_
_entity.id
_entity.type
_entity.pdbx_description
1 polymer ?
#
loop_
_entity_poly.entity_id
_entity_poly.type
_entity_poly.pdbx_seq_one_letter_code
_entity_poly.pdbx_strand_id
1 'polypeptide(L)' 'MLAGAARAYRYFKEDRLAYAQAAARRAPPEPYERAAPKVGRNDPCPCGSGKKYKRCCGAPESSDRVVH' A
#
# COMPACT_ATOMS: atom_id res chain seq x y z
N MET A 1 11.82 26.35 -13.58
CA MET A 1 11.01 25.34 -12.84
C MET A 1 11.75 24.05 -12.46
N LEU A 2 13.06 23.89 -12.73
CA LEU A 2 13.80 22.66 -12.36
C LEU A 2 14.51 22.75 -10.98
N ALA A 3 14.66 23.96 -10.43
CA ALA A 3 15.34 24.18 -9.13
C ALA A 3 14.54 23.65 -7.92
N GLY A 4 13.21 23.54 -8.02
CA GLY A 4 12.35 23.08 -6.94
C GLY A 4 12.51 21.58 -6.64
N ALA A 5 12.58 20.75 -7.69
CA ALA A 5 12.77 19.31 -7.54
C ALA A 5 14.13 18.98 -6.90
N ALA A 6 15.20 19.70 -7.27
CA ALA A 6 16.51 19.54 -6.67
C ALA A 6 16.53 19.95 -5.18
N ARG A 7 15.79 21.00 -4.80
CA ARG A 7 15.66 21.43 -3.40
C ARG A 7 14.89 20.40 -2.57
N ALA A 8 13.76 19.91 -3.08
CA ALA A 8 12.99 18.85 -2.42
C ALA A 8 13.84 17.57 -2.26
N TYR A 9 14.57 17.17 -3.31
CA TYR A 9 15.44 16.00 -3.26
C TYR A 9 16.55 16.10 -2.21
N ARG A 10 17.16 17.28 -2.03
CA ARG A 10 18.16 17.51 -0.98
C ARG A 10 17.54 17.51 0.41
N TYR A 11 16.37 18.11 0.58
CA TYR A 11 15.64 18.12 1.84
C TYR A 11 15.36 16.70 2.35
N PHE A 12 14.84 15.82 1.49
CA PHE A 12 14.57 14.42 1.85
C PHE A 12 15.79 13.49 1.70
N LYS A 13 17.01 14.02 1.50
CA LYS A 13 18.20 13.19 1.31
C LYS A 13 18.55 12.42 2.58
N GLU A 14 18.49 13.09 3.73
CA GLU A 14 18.88 12.50 5.03
C GLU A 14 17.89 11.42 5.47
N ASP A 15 16.59 11.71 5.42
CA ASP A 15 15.54 10.73 5.75
C ASP A 15 15.64 9.46 4.90
N ARG A 16 15.91 9.63 3.61
CA ARG A 16 16.05 8.51 2.67
C ARG A 16 17.32 7.70 2.92
N LEU A 17 18.43 8.34 3.31
CA LEU A 17 19.65 7.64 3.72
C LEU A 17 19.47 6.91 5.06
N ALA A 18 18.81 7.53 6.02
CA ALA A 18 18.48 6.91 7.31
C ALA A 18 17.58 5.69 7.12
N TYR A 19 16.54 5.79 6.28
CA TYR A 19 15.69 4.67 5.89
C TYR A 19 16.51 3.55 5.21
N ALA A 20 17.39 3.89 4.26
CA ALA A 20 18.20 2.91 3.56
C ALA A 20 19.15 2.15 4.51
N GLN A 21 19.79 2.86 5.44
CA GLN A 21 20.64 2.24 6.47
C GLN A 21 19.83 1.34 7.42
N ALA A 22 18.65 1.79 7.85
CA ALA A 22 17.75 1.00 8.69
C ALA A 22 17.22 -0.25 7.96
N ALA A 23 16.89 -0.12 6.67
CA ALA A 23 16.46 -1.22 5.83
C ALA A 23 17.59 -2.24 5.59
N ALA A 24 18.82 -1.78 5.36
CA ALA A 24 19.98 -2.65 5.15
C ALA A 24 20.33 -3.51 6.38
N ARG A 25 19.97 -3.04 7.59
CA ARG A 25 20.15 -3.80 8.84
C ARG A 25 19.08 -4.87 9.06
N ARG A 26 17.98 -4.83 8.32
CA ARG A 26 16.90 -5.81 8.41
C ARG A 26 17.14 -6.88 7.35
N ALA A 27 17.03 -8.16 7.74
CA ALA A 27 16.96 -9.22 6.75
C ALA A 27 15.72 -8.97 5.85
N PRO A 28 15.84 -9.11 4.52
CA PRO A 28 14.67 -9.04 3.65
C PRO A 28 13.68 -10.15 4.06
N PRO A 29 12.36 -9.89 3.98
CA PRO A 29 11.40 -10.97 4.14
C PRO A 29 11.58 -11.98 3.02
N GLU A 30 11.51 -13.27 3.36
CA GLU A 30 11.50 -14.33 2.36
C GLU A 30 10.28 -14.17 1.43
N PRO A 31 10.46 -14.26 0.10
CA PRO A 31 9.34 -14.34 -0.82
C PRO A 31 8.43 -15.51 -0.45
N TYR A 32 7.13 -15.27 -0.29
CA TYR A 32 6.15 -16.32 -0.08
C TYR A 32 5.20 -16.41 -1.27
N GLU A 33 4.85 -17.63 -1.66
CA GLU A 33 3.81 -17.87 -2.64
C GLU A 33 2.44 -17.91 -1.95
N ARG A 34 1.45 -17.25 -2.55
CA ARG A 34 0.08 -17.32 -2.05
C ARG A 34 -0.52 -18.66 -2.44
N ALA A 35 -1.03 -19.40 -1.45
CA ALA A 35 -1.79 -20.63 -1.68
C ALA A 35 -3.10 -20.37 -2.45
N ALA A 36 -3.71 -19.20 -2.24
CA ALA A 36 -4.96 -18.83 -2.88
C ALA A 36 -4.75 -17.92 -4.11
N PRO A 37 -5.59 -18.06 -5.16
CA PRO A 37 -5.56 -17.18 -6.32
C PRO A 37 -5.86 -15.72 -5.93
N LYS A 38 -5.33 -14.79 -6.73
CA LYS A 38 -5.64 -13.37 -6.55
C LYS A 38 -7.12 -13.14 -6.89
N VAL A 39 -7.93 -12.77 -5.89
CA VAL A 39 -9.32 -12.37 -6.12
C VAL A 39 -9.35 -10.97 -6.73
N GLY A 40 -9.96 -10.84 -7.90
CA GLY A 40 -10.15 -9.57 -8.57
C GLY A 40 -11.16 -8.71 -7.83
N ARG A 41 -10.96 -7.39 -7.89
CA ARG A 41 -11.79 -6.40 -7.18
C ARG A 41 -13.30 -6.49 -7.54
N ASN A 42 -13.63 -6.96 -8.74
CA ASN A 42 -15.01 -7.10 -9.21
C ASN A 42 -15.56 -8.53 -9.13
N ASP A 43 -14.74 -9.51 -8.74
CA ASP A 43 -15.14 -10.92 -8.66
C ASP A 43 -16.12 -11.14 -7.50
N PRO A 44 -16.93 -12.22 -7.54
CA PRO A 44 -17.73 -12.62 -6.40
C PRO A 44 -16.87 -12.80 -5.15
N CYS A 45 -17.35 -12.31 -4.01
CA CYS A 45 -16.62 -12.40 -2.75
C CYS A 45 -16.50 -13.87 -2.31
N PRO A 46 -15.28 -14.35 -1.96
CA PRO A 46 -15.08 -15.72 -1.46
C PRO A 46 -15.75 -15.97 -0.11
N CYS A 47 -16.25 -14.93 0.55
CA CYS A 47 -17.03 -14.98 1.79
C CYS A 47 -18.47 -15.49 1.61
N GLY A 48 -18.92 -15.76 0.38
CA GLY A 48 -20.27 -16.26 0.11
C GLY A 48 -21.38 -15.21 0.14
N SER A 49 -21.05 -13.92 0.25
CA SER A 49 -22.06 -12.86 0.35
C SER A 49 -22.83 -12.56 -0.94
N GLY A 50 -22.43 -13.15 -2.09
CA GLY A 50 -22.95 -12.82 -3.41
C GLY A 50 -22.58 -11.42 -3.93
N LYS A 51 -21.89 -10.60 -3.12
CA LYS A 51 -21.44 -9.25 -3.49
C LYS A 51 -20.09 -9.31 -4.20
N LYS A 52 -19.78 -8.29 -5.01
CA LYS A 52 -18.43 -8.08 -5.57
C LYS A 52 -17.42 -7.84 -4.43
N TYR A 53 -16.20 -8.36 -4.55
CA TYR A 53 -15.15 -8.26 -3.51
C TYR A 53 -14.97 -6.84 -2.98
N LYS A 54 -14.91 -5.82 -3.86
CA LYS A 54 -14.78 -4.39 -3.48
C LYS A 54 -15.92 -3.77 -2.70
N ARG A 55 -17.06 -4.45 -2.62
CA ARG A 55 -18.26 -4.03 -1.87
C ARG A 55 -18.52 -4.95 -0.67
N CYS A 56 -17.55 -5.80 -0.34
CA CYS A 56 -17.62 -6.74 0.77
C CYS A 56 -16.24 -6.76 1.45
N CYS A 57 -15.54 -7.89 1.51
CA CYS A 57 -14.25 -8.01 2.21
C CYS A 57 -13.13 -7.09 1.68
N GLY A 58 -13.22 -6.64 0.43
CA GLY A 58 -12.28 -5.70 -0.18
C GLY A 58 -12.76 -4.25 -0.21
N ALA A 59 -13.82 -3.92 0.53
CA ALA A 59 -14.24 -2.53 0.67
C ALA A 59 -13.21 -1.81 1.56
N PRO A 60 -12.64 -0.67 1.12
CA PRO A 60 -12.04 0.24 2.08
C PRO A 60 -13.18 0.67 3.01
N GLU A 61 -12.97 0.56 4.32
CA GLU A 61 -13.80 1.21 5.31
C GLU A 61 -14.08 2.62 4.81
N SER A 62 -15.35 2.87 4.46
CA SER A 62 -15.77 4.12 3.88
C SER A 62 -15.47 5.16 4.94
N SER A 63 -14.37 5.91 4.78
CA SER A 63 -14.05 7.05 5.62
C SER A 63 -15.34 7.84 5.73
N ASP A 64 -15.95 7.69 6.91
CA ASP A 64 -17.15 8.37 7.26
C ASP A 64 -16.91 9.84 6.98
N ARG A 65 -17.91 10.43 6.32
CA ARG A 65 -17.99 11.86 6.03
C ARG A 65 -17.62 12.64 7.29
N VAL A 66 -16.36 13.06 7.44
CA VAL A 66 -16.05 14.25 8.21
C VAL A 66 -16.40 15.43 7.31
N VAL A 67 -17.72 15.64 7.18
CA VAL A 67 -18.26 16.97 6.95
C VAL A 67 -18.67 17.43 8.34
N HIS A 68 -17.76 18.08 9.03
CA HIS A 68 -18.05 19.16 9.97
C HIS A 68 -17.03 20.26 9.69
#